data_AF-A0A7X8KE51-F1
#
_entry.id   AF-A0A7X8KE51-F1
#
_cell.length_a   1.000
_cell.length_b   1.000
_cell.length_c   1.000
_cell.angle_alpha   90.00
_cell.angle_beta   90.00
_cell.angle_gamma   90.00
#
_symmetry.space_group_name_H-M   'P 1'
#
loop_
_entity.id
_entity.type
_entity.pdbx_description
1 polymer ?
#
loop_
_entity_poly.entity_id
_entity_poly.type
_entity_poly.pdbx_seq_one_letter_code
_entity_poly.pdbx_strand_id
1 'polypeptide(L)'
;MNIAVISEVFNRVIRFEHKNFCNRDNNSIEFKAYRNTKDGKDVQKLIYDIIKSKILSCFDLTDKMFSTKEIEELLVVDELDFNDKIILSVCKEKNMVLLTNDSDFAQSDIDILSANPKLK
;
A
#
# COMPACT_ATOMS: atom_id res chain seq x y z
N MET A 1 -1.95 9.70 5.86
CA MET A 1 -1.76 8.37 5.24
C MET A 1 -3.10 7.74 4.94
N ASN A 2 -3.26 7.22 3.73
CA ASN A 2 -4.47 6.50 3.31
C ASN A 2 -4.39 5.01 3.69
N ILE A 3 -5.53 4.37 3.98
CA ILE A 3 -5.57 2.96 4.39
C ILE A 3 -5.07 2.00 3.29
N ALA A 4 -5.18 2.35 2.01
CA ALA A 4 -4.68 1.53 0.90
C ALA A 4 -3.16 1.32 1.03
N VAL A 5 -2.41 2.35 1.43
CA VAL A 5 -0.96 2.26 1.68
C VAL A 5 -0.65 1.27 2.80
N ILE A 6 -1.42 1.31 3.91
CA ILE A 6 -1.23 0.37 5.02
C ILE A 6 -1.51 -1.07 4.56
N SER A 7 -2.59 -1.27 3.80
CA SER A 7 -2.97 -2.56 3.24
C SER A 7 -1.88 -3.12 2.34
N GLU A 8 -1.28 -2.28 1.48
CA GLU A 8 -0.20 -2.70 0.60
C GLU A 8 1.06 -3.08 1.38
N VAL A 9 1.48 -2.25 2.35
CA VAL A 9 2.63 -2.55 3.23
C VAL A 9 2.43 -3.89 3.92
N PHE A 10 1.26 -4.10 4.53
CA PHE A 10 0.95 -5.38 5.19
C PHE A 10 1.05 -6.55 4.21
N ASN A 11 0.38 -6.46 3.06
CA ASN A 11 0.31 -7.55 2.08
C ASN A 11 1.67 -7.84 1.44
N ARG A 12 2.48 -6.81 1.18
CA ARG A 12 3.83 -6.95 0.63
C ARG A 12 4.76 -7.63 1.61
N VAL A 13 4.80 -7.17 2.86
CA VAL A 13 5.67 -7.75 3.89
C VAL A 13 5.30 -9.20 4.19
N ILE A 14 4.02 -9.53 4.37
CA ILE A 14 3.63 -10.90 4.69
C ILE A 14 3.86 -11.88 3.52
N ARG A 15 3.73 -11.42 2.27
CA ARG A 15 4.06 -12.24 1.09
C ARG A 15 5.57 -12.45 0.95
N PHE A 16 6.35 -11.44 1.30
CA PHE A 16 7.80 -11.57 1.36
C PHE A 16 8.23 -12.60 2.41
N GLU A 17 7.67 -12.54 3.62
CA GLU A 17 7.97 -13.52 4.67
C GLU A 17 7.47 -14.94 4.33
N HIS A 18 6.34 -15.07 3.65
CA HIS A 18 5.90 -16.37 3.11
C HIS A 18 6.95 -16.98 2.17
N LYS A 19 7.50 -16.18 1.26
CA LYS A 19 8.56 -16.63 0.35
C LYS A 19 9.82 -17.05 1.14
N ASN A 20 10.20 -16.28 2.15
CA ASN A 20 11.34 -16.62 3.02
C ASN A 20 11.11 -17.94 3.76
N PHE A 21 9.91 -18.13 4.33
CA PHE A 21 9.51 -19.34 5.02
C PHE A 21 9.63 -20.56 4.10
N CYS A 22 9.04 -20.50 2.91
CA CYS A 22 9.10 -21.57 1.91
C CYS A 22 10.55 -21.94 1.54
N ASN A 23 11.42 -20.92 1.37
CA ASN A 23 12.83 -21.14 1.05
C ASN A 23 13.62 -21.77 2.20
N ARG A 24 13.37 -21.35 3.45
CA ARG A 24 14.08 -21.87 4.64
C ARG A 24 13.73 -23.33 4.92
N ASP A 25 12.46 -23.70 4.79
CA ASP A 25 11.97 -25.01 5.20
C ASP A 25 11.87 -26.01 4.03
N ASN A 26 12.34 -25.62 2.84
CA ASN A 26 12.16 -26.35 1.58
C ASN A 26 10.70 -26.83 1.40
N ASN A 27 9.77 -25.93 1.73
CA ASN A 27 8.34 -26.20 1.84
C ASN A 27 7.59 -25.33 0.83
N SER A 28 6.46 -25.81 0.31
CA SER A 28 5.64 -25.10 -0.69
C SER A 28 4.20 -24.94 -0.21
N ILE A 29 4.01 -24.56 1.06
CA ILE A 29 2.66 -24.28 1.56
C ILE A 29 2.06 -23.07 0.85
N GLU A 30 0.75 -23.10 0.61
CA GLU A 30 0.03 -21.96 0.08
C GLU A 30 0.06 -20.77 1.04
N PHE A 31 0.07 -19.55 0.50
CA PHE A 31 0.09 -18.32 1.30
C PHE A 31 -1.03 -18.27 2.35
N LYS A 32 -2.25 -18.70 1.99
CA LYS A 32 -3.38 -18.72 2.93
C LYS A 32 -3.14 -19.68 4.11
N ALA A 33 -2.53 -20.84 3.85
CA ALA A 33 -2.15 -21.79 4.88
C ALA A 33 -1.01 -21.25 5.75
N TYR A 34 -0.01 -20.63 5.13
CA TYR A 34 1.10 -19.97 5.83
C TYR A 34 0.61 -18.95 6.86
N ARG A 35 -0.35 -18.08 6.53
CA ARG A 35 -0.89 -17.08 7.48
C ARG A 35 -1.48 -17.69 8.76
N ASN A 36 -1.85 -18.97 8.73
CA ASN A 36 -2.42 -19.68 9.87
C ASN A 36 -1.37 -20.45 10.68
N THR A 37 -0.13 -20.57 10.21
CA THR A 37 0.97 -21.17 10.98
C THR A 37 1.38 -20.25 12.13
N LYS A 38 2.20 -20.79 13.05
CA LYS A 38 2.78 -19.98 14.12
C LYS A 38 3.64 -18.84 13.57
N ASP A 39 4.54 -19.15 12.64
CA ASP A 39 5.42 -18.17 12.00
C ASP A 39 4.62 -17.06 11.30
N GLY A 40 3.61 -17.43 10.51
CA GLY A 40 2.75 -16.46 9.83
C GLY A 40 1.95 -15.57 10.78
N LYS A 41 1.52 -16.07 11.94
CA LYS A 41 0.85 -15.27 12.99
C LYS A 41 1.81 -14.36 13.73
N ASP A 42 3.02 -14.83 14.01
CA ASP A 42 4.07 -14.05 14.66
C ASP A 42 4.51 -12.88 13.76
N VAL A 43 4.64 -13.11 12.44
CA VAL A 43 4.89 -12.06 11.44
C VAL A 43 3.75 -11.05 11.40
N GLN A 44 2.48 -11.48 11.38
CA GLN A 44 1.33 -10.57 11.40
C GLN A 44 1.35 -9.66 12.62
N LYS A 45 1.63 -10.22 13.80
CA LYS A 45 1.73 -9.45 15.05
C LYS A 45 2.85 -8.42 14.96
N LEU A 46 4.03 -8.80 14.46
CA LEU A 46 5.15 -7.89 14.27
C LEU A 46 4.78 -6.72 13.34
N ILE A 47 4.12 -7.01 12.21
CA ILE A 47 3.67 -5.96 11.28
C ILE A 47 2.68 -5.02 11.98
N TYR A 48 1.72 -5.55 12.75
CA TYR A 48 0.77 -4.72 13.50
C TYR A 48 1.45 -3.84 14.55
N ASP A 49 2.43 -4.37 15.27
CA ASP A 49 3.18 -3.61 16.27
C ASP A 49 4.00 -2.48 15.63
N ILE A 50 4.59 -2.71 14.45
CA ILE A 50 5.28 -1.67 13.66
C ILE A 50 4.29 -0.60 13.20
N ILE A 51 3.15 -0.99 12.62
CA ILE A 51 2.13 -0.04 12.16
C ILE A 51 1.67 0.84 13.33
N LYS A 52 1.35 0.26 14.49
CA LYS A 52 0.89 0.99 15.67
C LYS A 52 1.95 1.92 16.26
N SER A 53 3.17 1.41 16.44
CA SER A 53 4.21 2.11 17.20
C SER A 53 5.09 3.06 16.39
N LYS A 54 5.11 2.91 15.06
CA LYS A 54 5.98 3.71 14.17
C LYS A 54 5.21 4.50 13.12
N ILE A 55 4.20 3.90 12.52
CA ILE A 55 3.48 4.55 11.41
C ILE A 55 2.39 5.45 11.97
N LEU A 56 1.46 4.90 12.75
CA LEU A 56 0.36 5.68 13.33
C LEU A 56 0.80 6.71 14.39
N SER A 57 2.04 6.62 14.88
CA SER A 57 2.63 7.64 15.75
C SER A 57 3.13 8.88 15.00
N CYS A 58 3.31 8.78 13.69
CA CYS A 58 3.96 9.81 12.86
C CYS A 58 3.04 10.37 11.77
N PHE A 59 1.96 9.66 11.43
CA PHE A 59 1.07 10.02 10.34
C PHE A 59 -0.38 10.04 10.79
N ASP A 60 -1.08 11.13 10.45
CA ASP A 60 -2.54 11.19 10.56
C ASP A 60 -3.20 10.34 9.48
N LEU A 61 -4.29 9.65 9.84
CA LEU A 61 -5.10 8.94 8.86
C LEU A 61 -5.92 9.94 8.03
N THR A 62 -5.95 9.72 6.72
CA THR A 62 -6.72 10.55 5.79
C THR A 62 -7.33 9.69 4.71
N ASP A 63 -8.64 9.74 4.61
CA ASP A 63 -9.41 9.01 3.60
C ASP A 63 -10.46 9.93 2.96
N LYS A 64 -11.01 9.44 1.86
CA LYS A 64 -12.10 10.04 1.10
C LYS A 64 -13.27 9.06 1.11
N MET A 65 -14.49 9.56 1.32
CA MET A 65 -15.67 8.79 1.02
C MET A 65 -15.93 8.89 -0.49
N PHE A 66 -16.05 7.74 -1.15
CA PHE A 66 -16.35 7.69 -2.57
C PHE A 66 -17.84 7.41 -2.79
N SER A 67 -18.47 8.19 -3.66
CA SER A 67 -19.75 7.84 -4.26
C SER A 67 -19.59 6.72 -5.28
N THR A 68 -20.69 6.02 -5.60
CA THR A 68 -20.69 4.99 -6.66
C THR A 68 -20.18 5.54 -7.99
N LYS A 69 -20.59 6.77 -8.34
CA LYS A 69 -20.16 7.43 -9.57
C LYS A 69 -18.65 7.67 -9.58
N GLU A 70 -18.08 8.16 -8.47
CA GLU A 70 -16.64 8.35 -8.39
C GLU A 70 -15.89 7.02 -8.48
N ILE A 71 -16.40 5.93 -7.89
CA ILE A 71 -15.81 4.60 -8.07
C ILE A 71 -15.84 4.19 -9.55
N GLU A 72 -16.97 4.38 -10.24
CA GLU A 72 -17.08 4.10 -11.68
C GLU A 72 -16.06 4.91 -12.50
N GLU A 73 -15.82 6.17 -12.13
CA GLU A 73 -14.80 7.02 -12.75
C GLU A 73 -13.36 6.52 -12.51
N LEU A 74 -13.11 5.78 -11.42
CA LEU A 74 -11.81 5.12 -11.17
C LEU A 74 -11.66 3.79 -11.92
N LEU A 75 -12.76 3.18 -12.42
CA LEU A 75 -12.74 1.90 -13.14
C LEU A 75 -12.33 2.07 -14.61
N VAL A 76 -11.28 2.86 -14.85
CA VAL A 76 -10.66 3.07 -16.15
C VAL A 76 -9.35 2.29 -16.20
N VAL A 77 -9.06 1.68 -17.34
CA VAL A 77 -7.77 1.00 -17.57
C VAL A 77 -6.77 2.05 -18.04
N ASP A 78 -5.78 2.32 -17.20
CA ASP A 78 -4.64 3.20 -17.48
C ASP A 78 -3.40 2.68 -16.72
N GLU A 79 -2.32 3.46 -16.70
CA GLU A 79 -1.05 3.09 -16.07
C GLU A 79 -1.13 2.98 -14.54
N LEU A 80 -2.10 3.66 -13.90
CA LEU A 80 -2.25 3.63 -12.45
C LEU A 80 -3.09 2.42 -12.02
N ASP A 81 -2.62 1.73 -10.99
CA ASP A 81 -3.44 0.70 -10.36
C ASP A 81 -4.62 1.34 -9.58
N PHE A 82 -5.55 0.50 -9.13
CA PHE A 82 -6.75 1.00 -8.46
C PHE A 82 -6.44 1.71 -7.12
N ASN A 83 -5.43 1.27 -6.38
CA ASN A 83 -5.02 1.93 -5.14
C ASN A 83 -4.33 3.26 -5.43
N ASP A 84 -3.51 3.33 -6.48
CA ASP A 84 -2.87 4.56 -6.92
C ASP A 84 -3.92 5.63 -7.28
N LYS A 85 -4.97 5.21 -7.99
CA LYS A 85 -6.13 6.05 -8.29
C LYS A 85 -6.84 6.57 -7.05
N ILE A 86 -6.99 5.74 -6.00
CA ILE A 86 -7.54 6.18 -4.71
C ILE A 86 -6.63 7.22 -4.05
N ILE A 87 -5.32 6.95 -4.00
CA ILE A 87 -4.32 7.85 -3.40
C ILE A 87 -4.33 9.20 -4.12
N LEU A 88 -4.33 9.17 -5.45
CA LEU A 88 -4.41 10.36 -6.31
C LEU A 88 -5.69 11.16 -6.03
N SER A 89 -6.84 10.50 -5.96
CA SER A 89 -8.14 11.15 -5.68
C SER A 89 -8.14 11.84 -4.31
N VAL A 90 -7.61 11.19 -3.28
CA VAL A 90 -7.48 11.76 -1.93
C VAL A 90 -6.55 12.98 -1.93
N CYS A 91 -5.40 12.90 -2.62
CA CYS A 91 -4.46 14.01 -2.70
C CYS A 91 -5.06 15.22 -3.41
N LYS A 92 -5.78 15.00 -4.53
CA LYS A 92 -6.49 16.05 -5.26
C LYS A 92 -7.56 16.73 -4.41
N GLU A 93 -8.43 15.95 -3.78
CA GLU A 93 -9.54 16.50 -2.98
C GLU A 93 -9.04 17.32 -1.79
N LYS A 94 -7.95 16.90 -1.17
CA LYS A 94 -7.41 17.53 0.05
C LYS A 94 -6.24 18.47 -0.22
N ASN A 95 -5.92 18.74 -1.49
CA ASN A 95 -4.82 19.60 -1.91
C ASN A 95 -3.47 19.21 -1.25
N MET A 96 -3.13 17.92 -1.29
CA MET A 96 -1.92 17.36 -0.68
C MET A 96 -0.81 17.15 -1.71
N VAL A 97 0.44 17.28 -1.26
CA VAL A 97 1.63 16.85 -2.01
C VAL A 97 1.86 15.34 -1.79
N LEU A 98 2.00 14.57 -2.86
CA LEU A 98 2.29 13.14 -2.78
C LEU A 98 3.80 12.90 -2.66
N LEU A 99 4.22 12.31 -1.55
CA LEU A 99 5.57 11.79 -1.39
C LEU A 99 5.63 10.36 -1.94
N THR A 100 6.25 10.16 -3.10
CA THR A 100 6.41 8.84 -3.71
C THR A 100 7.68 8.75 -4.55
N ASN A 101 8.20 7.54 -4.71
CA ASN A 101 9.22 7.22 -5.70
C ASN A 101 8.66 6.39 -6.86
N ASP A 102 7.34 6.19 -6.90
CA ASP A 102 6.68 5.37 -7.91
C ASP A 102 6.48 6.15 -9.21
N SER A 103 7.14 5.69 -10.27
CA SER A 103 7.14 6.36 -11.58
C SER A 103 5.78 6.36 -12.25
N ASP A 104 4.84 5.53 -11.82
CA ASP A 104 3.52 5.43 -12.45
C ASP A 104 2.72 6.74 -12.24
N PHE A 105 3.07 7.52 -11.22
CA PHE A 105 2.51 8.85 -10.98
C PHE A 105 3.11 9.96 -11.87
N ALA A 106 4.06 9.68 -12.77
CA ALA A 106 4.78 10.71 -13.52
C ALA A 106 3.89 11.65 -14.37
N GLN A 107 2.71 11.18 -14.76
CA GLN A 107 1.73 11.96 -15.54
C GLN A 107 0.54 12.44 -14.68
N SER A 108 0.63 12.30 -13.36
CA SER A 108 -0.44 12.69 -12.44
C SER A 108 -0.47 14.20 -12.25
N ASP A 109 -1.68 14.75 -12.30
CA ASP A 109 -1.95 16.18 -12.08
C ASP A 109 -2.05 16.48 -10.56
N ILE A 110 -0.93 16.31 -9.84
CA ILE A 110 -0.74 16.67 -8.43
C ILE A 110 0.72 17.05 -8.17
N ASP A 111 0.97 17.81 -7.10
CA ASP A 111 2.33 18.05 -6.64
C ASP A 111 2.96 16.76 -6.11
N ILE A 112 4.16 16.43 -6.60
CA ILE A 112 4.90 15.23 -6.20
C ILE A 112 6.24 15.64 -5.58
N LEU A 113 6.53 15.09 -4.40
CA LEU A 113 7.87 15.11 -3.81
C LEU A 113 8.51 13.74 -4.04
N SER A 114 9.64 13.70 -4.74
CA SER A 114 10.32 12.45 -5.08
C SER A 114 11.84 12.58 -5.08
N ALA A 115 12.52 11.46 -4.79
CA ALA A 115 13.94 11.29 -5.08
C ALA A 115 14.18 10.53 -6.41
N ASN A 116 13.12 10.07 -7.08
CA ASN A 116 13.22 9.34 -8.34
C ASN A 116 13.36 10.32 -9.52
N PRO A 117 14.46 10.27 -10.30
CA PRO A 117 14.69 11.20 -11.42
C PRO A 117 13.73 11.03 -12.60
N LYS A 118 12.89 9.99 -12.60
CA LYS A 118 11.80 9.81 -13.57
C LYS A 118 10.56 10.66 -13.25
N LEU A 119 10.44 11.14 -12.01
CA LEU A 119 9.41 12.04 -11.52
C LEU A 119 10.03 13.44 -11.41
N LYS A 120 10.07 14.17 -12.53
CA LYS A 120 10.63 15.52 -12.62
C LYS A 120 9.54 16.54 -12.92
#